data_AF-A0A401VWG1-F1
#
_entry.id   AF-A0A401VWG1-F1
#
_cell.length_a   1.000
_cell.length_b   1.000
_cell.length_c   1.000
_cell.angle_alpha   90.00
_cell.angle_beta   90.00
_cell.angle_gamma   90.00
#
_symmetry.space_group_name_H-M   'P 1'
#
loop_
_entity.id
_entity.type
_entity.pdbx_description
1 polymer ?
#
loop_
_entity_poly.entity_id
_entity_poly.type
_entity_poly.pdbx_seq_one_letter_code
_entity_poly.pdbx_strand_id
1 'polypeptide(L)'
;MHRRIPRPAWLATVTAAVVAAGALTTAPAQAVAGDPAADQAYPFTAKLDIGDGERSCSGALVDAHWILTAAGCFADDPAQASGVPAGKPTRKATATIGRTDLSTQAGQVREIVELVPRADRDLALARLDKPVTGITPVALGTSAPTAGEELRATGYGRTRTEWVPDRLHSGAFTVDSAEAGRIGITGKDGAALCKGDTGSPVFREQGGRYQLVAVSSRSWQGGCFGTDEAETRTSAVATRVDDVNEWARTVVRRLVLKSVANGKYVTAEINDTGNQQGKLRARADKIGSWQRFTLTDNTADGTVSLRSEANDLFVSAEIKDAGDHSGMLRTRGATIGSWEKFLLVPQPDGTFALKSKANDKFVSTEVNATDGDYGLLRARSDRAGGWERFTVERVDAMRTAPSAS
;
A
#
# COMPACT_ATOMS: atom_id res chain seq x y z
N MET A 1 -59.20 -45.81 82.59
CA MET A 1 -58.84 -46.14 81.20
C MET A 1 -58.06 -44.99 80.58
N HIS A 2 -56.98 -45.33 79.90
CA HIS A 2 -55.97 -44.44 79.32
C HIS A 2 -56.47 -43.43 78.27
N ARG A 3 -55.79 -42.28 78.17
CA ARG A 3 -55.19 -41.69 76.93
C ARG A 3 -54.52 -40.36 77.29
N ARG A 4 -53.18 -40.26 77.29
CA ARG A 4 -52.21 -40.01 76.19
C ARG A 4 -52.25 -38.58 75.62
N ILE A 5 -51.08 -37.93 75.74
CA ILE A 5 -50.59 -36.63 75.22
C ILE A 5 -50.58 -36.62 73.66
N PRO A 6 -50.50 -35.47 72.96
CA PRO A 6 -49.19 -34.88 72.63
C PRO A 6 -49.12 -33.33 72.57
N ARG A 7 -47.89 -32.83 72.72
CA ARG A 7 -47.45 -31.44 72.45
C ARG A 7 -47.29 -31.23 70.94
N PRO A 8 -47.46 -30.01 70.39
CA PRO A 8 -46.82 -29.65 69.13
C PRO A 8 -45.62 -28.73 69.32
N ALA A 9 -44.70 -28.89 68.38
CA ALA A 9 -43.33 -28.41 68.34
C ALA A 9 -43.19 -26.91 68.02
N TRP A 10 -42.03 -26.40 68.42
CA TRP A 10 -41.42 -25.15 67.97
C TRP A 10 -41.18 -25.13 66.46
N LEU A 11 -41.24 -23.94 65.86
CA LEU A 11 -40.42 -23.55 64.71
C LEU A 11 -40.28 -22.02 64.73
N ALA A 12 -39.21 -21.55 65.37
CA ALA A 12 -38.73 -20.17 65.20
C ALA A 12 -37.87 -20.14 63.94
N THR A 13 -38.37 -19.51 62.89
CA THR A 13 -37.62 -19.24 61.65
C THR A 13 -36.63 -18.11 61.89
N VAL A 14 -35.35 -18.45 62.04
CA VAL A 14 -34.24 -17.50 61.96
C VAL A 14 -33.93 -17.27 60.49
N THR A 15 -34.35 -16.12 59.95
CA THR A 15 -33.87 -15.63 58.65
C THR A 15 -32.44 -15.11 58.81
N ALA A 16 -31.47 -15.91 58.37
CA ALA A 16 -30.09 -15.48 58.22
C ALA A 16 -30.00 -14.52 57.01
N ALA A 17 -29.76 -13.24 57.27
CA ALA A 17 -29.37 -12.28 56.24
C ALA A 17 -27.93 -12.57 55.82
N VAL A 18 -27.75 -13.22 54.66
CA VAL A 18 -26.45 -13.37 54.03
C VAL A 18 -26.08 -12.03 53.40
N VAL A 19 -25.24 -11.26 54.08
CA VAL A 19 -24.52 -10.14 53.47
C VAL A 19 -23.45 -10.78 52.58
N ALA A 20 -23.77 -10.94 51.29
CA ALA A 20 -22.77 -11.24 50.29
C ALA A 20 -21.87 -10.01 50.16
N ALA A 21 -20.73 -10.02 50.86
CA ALA A 21 -19.62 -9.14 50.55
C ALA A 21 -19.12 -9.53 49.15
N GLY A 22 -19.67 -8.90 48.12
CA GLY A 22 -19.15 -8.99 46.77
C GLY A 22 -17.73 -8.46 46.80
N ALA A 23 -16.76 -9.35 46.70
CA ALA A 23 -15.39 -8.97 46.40
C ALA A 23 -15.44 -8.27 45.04
N LEU A 24 -15.32 -6.94 45.05
CA LEU A 24 -14.94 -6.17 43.88
C LEU A 24 -13.53 -6.63 43.54
N THR A 25 -13.44 -7.70 42.76
CA THR A 25 -12.23 -7.95 41.99
C THR A 25 -12.18 -6.83 40.97
N THR A 26 -11.49 -5.74 41.30
CA THR A 26 -11.00 -4.83 40.29
C THR A 26 -10.16 -5.71 39.36
N ALA A 27 -10.70 -6.02 38.18
CA ALA A 27 -9.87 -6.52 37.11
C ALA A 27 -8.69 -5.54 37.01
N PRO A 28 -7.43 -6.01 36.97
CA PRO A 28 -6.33 -5.10 36.72
C PRO A 28 -6.71 -4.33 35.47
N ALA A 29 -6.64 -3.00 35.51
CA ALA A 29 -6.86 -2.18 34.33
C ALA A 29 -5.91 -2.70 33.24
N GLN A 30 -6.46 -3.47 32.31
CA GLN A 30 -5.78 -3.99 31.13
C GLN A 30 -5.67 -2.80 30.18
N ALA A 31 -4.81 -1.86 30.54
CA ALA A 31 -4.24 -0.94 29.59
C ALA A 31 -2.82 -1.44 29.38
N VAL A 32 -2.40 -1.61 28.13
CA VAL A 32 -1.44 -0.69 27.50
C VAL A 32 -1.08 -1.19 26.09
N ALA A 33 -0.86 -0.23 25.18
CA ALA A 33 -0.35 -0.36 23.80
C ALA A 33 -1.18 -1.28 22.89
N GLY A 34 -2.49 -1.01 22.84
CA GLY A 34 -3.45 -1.58 21.90
C GLY A 34 -3.84 -3.04 22.16
N ASP A 35 -5.08 -3.38 21.84
CA ASP A 35 -5.55 -4.76 21.92
C ASP A 35 -4.93 -5.58 20.79
N PRO A 36 -4.50 -6.84 21.05
CA PRO A 36 -4.15 -7.76 19.98
C PRO A 36 -5.30 -7.87 18.98
N ALA A 37 -5.01 -7.65 17.71
CA ALA A 37 -6.02 -7.70 16.68
C ALA A 37 -6.56 -9.13 16.52
N ALA A 38 -7.85 -9.26 16.23
CA ALA A 38 -8.47 -10.53 15.87
C ALA A 38 -7.83 -11.10 14.59
N ASP A 39 -7.83 -12.42 14.45
CA ASP A 39 -7.29 -13.06 13.25
C ASP A 39 -7.92 -12.46 11.98
N GLN A 40 -7.08 -12.20 10.98
CA GLN A 40 -7.46 -11.62 9.69
C GLN A 40 -8.01 -10.19 9.76
N ALA A 41 -8.00 -9.54 10.93
CA ALA A 41 -8.35 -8.13 11.04
C ALA A 41 -7.28 -7.24 10.38
N TYR A 42 -7.73 -6.17 9.74
CA TYR A 42 -6.90 -5.14 9.10
C TYR A 42 -5.79 -5.68 8.17
N PRO A 43 -6.12 -6.55 7.18
CA PRO A 43 -5.11 -7.24 6.38
C PRO A 43 -4.29 -6.31 5.47
N PHE A 44 -4.72 -5.04 5.33
CA PHE A 44 -3.97 -4.00 4.64
C PHE A 44 -2.78 -3.47 5.45
N THR A 45 -2.69 -3.74 6.75
CA THR A 45 -1.57 -3.29 7.59
C THR A 45 -0.34 -4.15 7.35
N ALA A 46 0.77 -3.50 7.00
CA ALA A 46 2.03 -4.14 6.67
C ALA A 46 3.04 -3.97 7.81
N LYS A 47 3.78 -5.04 8.15
CA LYS A 47 5.04 -4.94 8.89
C LYS A 47 6.15 -4.65 7.89
N LEU A 48 6.91 -3.60 8.12
CA LEU A 48 8.10 -3.28 7.34
C LEU A 48 9.34 -3.68 8.11
N ASP A 49 10.23 -4.39 7.45
CA ASP A 49 11.54 -4.77 7.96
C ASP A 49 12.60 -4.13 7.07
N ILE A 50 13.42 -3.25 7.64
CA ILE A 50 14.43 -2.47 6.92
C ILE A 50 15.80 -2.85 7.46
N GLY A 51 16.72 -3.21 6.56
CA GLY A 51 18.09 -3.62 6.88
C GLY A 51 18.18 -5.00 7.51
N ASP A 52 17.33 -5.96 7.09
CA ASP A 52 17.32 -7.34 7.62
C ASP A 52 17.27 -7.39 9.16
N GLY A 53 16.28 -6.70 9.74
CA GLY A 53 16.03 -6.63 11.19
C GLY A 53 16.60 -5.40 11.90
N GLU A 54 17.38 -4.54 11.22
CA GLU A 54 17.91 -3.30 11.82
C GLU A 54 16.81 -2.34 12.28
N ARG A 55 15.71 -2.28 11.54
CA ARG A 55 14.58 -1.40 11.85
C ARG A 55 13.25 -2.04 11.48
N SER A 56 12.31 -1.94 12.41
CA SER A 56 10.90 -2.27 12.19
C SER A 56 10.09 -0.99 12.02
N CYS A 57 9.19 -1.00 11.07
CA CYS A 57 8.18 0.02 10.83
C CYS A 57 6.85 -0.66 10.50
N SER A 58 5.80 0.14 10.35
CA SER A 58 4.49 -0.29 9.86
C SER A 58 4.13 0.48 8.58
N GLY A 59 3.08 0.04 7.88
CA GLY A 59 2.62 0.66 6.64
C GLY A 59 1.21 0.21 6.25
N ALA A 60 0.65 0.84 5.22
CA ALA A 60 -0.67 0.52 4.69
C ALA A 60 -0.60 0.12 3.21
N LEU A 61 -1.14 -1.04 2.83
CA LEU A 61 -1.35 -1.41 1.44
C LEU A 61 -2.43 -0.50 0.84
N VAL A 62 -2.05 0.33 -0.13
CA VAL A 62 -2.91 1.34 -0.77
C VAL A 62 -3.13 1.10 -2.27
N ASP A 63 -2.28 0.27 -2.87
CA ASP A 63 -2.43 -0.35 -4.19
C ASP A 63 -1.77 -1.74 -4.14
N ALA A 64 -2.08 -2.64 -5.07
CA ALA A 64 -1.50 -3.99 -5.10
C ALA A 64 0.04 -3.98 -5.11
N HIS A 65 0.68 -2.94 -5.66
CA HIS A 65 2.13 -2.78 -5.67
C HIS A 65 2.65 -1.75 -4.69
N TRP A 66 1.83 -1.09 -3.87
CA TRP A 66 2.28 0.07 -3.11
C TRP A 66 1.81 0.07 -1.67
N ILE A 67 2.79 0.27 -0.78
CA ILE A 67 2.60 0.59 0.62
C ILE A 67 2.74 2.11 0.79
N LEU A 68 1.85 2.72 1.56
CA LEU A 68 2.03 4.07 2.09
C LEU A 68 2.55 3.97 3.52
N THR A 69 3.62 4.69 3.83
CA THR A 69 4.30 4.67 5.15
C THR A 69 5.01 6.00 5.40
N ALA A 70 5.69 6.14 6.53
CA ALA A 70 6.53 7.29 6.86
C ALA A 70 7.85 7.21 6.07
N ALA A 71 8.32 8.35 5.54
CA ALA A 71 9.63 8.42 4.90
C ALA A 71 10.76 8.14 5.91
N GLY A 72 10.60 8.57 7.17
CA GLY A 72 11.54 8.34 8.26
C GLY A 72 11.90 6.86 8.50
N CYS A 73 11.08 5.90 8.05
CA CYS A 73 11.41 4.48 8.09
C CYS A 73 12.69 4.14 7.28
N PHE A 74 12.94 4.88 6.20
CA PHE A 74 14.05 4.67 5.28
C PHE A 74 15.18 5.71 5.42
N ALA A 75 15.03 6.68 6.32
CA ALA A 75 16.07 7.65 6.64
C ALA A 75 17.19 7.01 7.47
N ASP A 76 18.41 7.55 7.42
CA ASP A 76 19.47 7.08 8.32
C ASP A 76 19.11 7.37 9.79
N ASP A 77 18.65 8.59 10.07
CA ASP A 77 18.03 8.99 11.33
C ASP A 77 16.49 9.07 11.18
N PRO A 78 15.71 8.19 11.85
CA PRO A 78 14.24 8.21 11.78
C PRO A 78 13.59 9.49 12.29
N ALA A 79 14.29 10.28 13.12
CA ALA A 79 13.80 11.58 13.55
C ALA A 79 13.91 12.64 12.44
N GLN A 80 14.68 12.37 11.39
CA GLN A 80 14.94 13.26 10.25
C GLN A 80 14.45 12.60 8.95
N ALA A 81 13.14 12.62 8.74
CA ALA A 81 12.51 12.07 7.54
C ALA A 81 12.83 12.84 6.24
N SER A 82 13.31 14.08 6.35
CA SER A 82 13.69 14.90 5.20
C SER A 82 14.94 14.36 4.51
N GLY A 83 14.94 14.32 3.19
CA GLY A 83 16.13 13.97 2.39
C GLY A 83 16.28 12.49 2.05
N VAL A 84 15.28 11.64 2.35
CA VAL A 84 15.22 10.28 1.78
C VAL A 84 15.17 10.41 0.25
N PRO A 85 16.11 9.79 -0.50
CA PRO A 85 16.11 9.89 -1.95
C PRO A 85 15.00 9.04 -2.57
N ALA A 86 14.43 9.52 -3.68
CA ALA A 86 13.58 8.69 -4.53
C ALA A 86 14.42 7.60 -5.23
N GLY A 87 13.80 6.45 -5.50
CA GLY A 87 14.44 5.31 -6.15
C GLY A 87 14.65 4.13 -5.19
N LYS A 88 15.63 3.27 -5.49
CA LYS A 88 15.85 2.04 -4.70
C LYS A 88 16.21 2.38 -3.24
N PRO A 89 15.61 1.70 -2.23
CA PRO A 89 16.03 1.83 -0.84
C PRO A 89 17.55 1.57 -0.67
N THR A 90 18.21 2.39 0.15
CA THR A 90 19.64 2.21 0.50
C THR A 90 19.90 0.90 1.25
N ARG A 91 18.94 0.50 2.10
CA ARG A 91 18.94 -0.76 2.84
C ARG A 91 17.87 -1.66 2.27
N LYS A 92 18.17 -2.95 2.16
CA LYS A 92 17.18 -3.96 1.76
C LYS A 92 15.97 -3.86 2.69
N ALA A 93 14.77 -3.89 2.13
CA ALA A 93 13.56 -3.78 2.91
C ALA A 93 12.49 -4.75 2.42
N THR A 94 11.73 -5.31 3.35
CA THR A 94 10.61 -6.20 3.05
C THR A 94 9.34 -5.73 3.73
N ALA A 95 8.20 -6.05 3.13
CA ALA A 95 6.88 -5.81 3.67
C ALA A 95 6.17 -7.16 3.85
N THR A 96 5.64 -7.42 5.05
CA THR A 96 4.75 -8.55 5.34
C THR A 96 3.31 -8.02 5.44
N ILE A 97 2.42 -8.49 4.56
CA ILE A 97 1.06 -7.96 4.40
C ILE A 97 0.03 -9.09 4.56
N GLY A 98 -1.11 -8.79 5.20
CA GLY A 98 -2.19 -9.76 5.42
C GLY A 98 -1.87 -10.85 6.44
N ARG A 99 -0.96 -10.57 7.38
CA ARG A 99 -0.51 -11.50 8.41
C ARG A 99 -0.68 -10.89 9.80
N THR A 100 -1.82 -11.15 10.44
CA THR A 100 -2.09 -10.68 11.81
C THR A 100 -1.13 -11.31 12.82
N ASP A 101 -0.74 -12.57 12.63
CA ASP A 101 0.20 -13.31 13.49
C ASP A 101 1.45 -13.69 12.70
N LEU A 102 2.57 -13.04 13.01
CA LEU A 102 3.87 -13.14 12.38
C LEU A 102 4.52 -14.51 12.56
N SER A 103 4.09 -15.30 13.55
CA SER A 103 4.53 -16.70 13.73
C SER A 103 3.97 -17.63 12.66
N THR A 104 2.94 -17.19 11.93
CA THR A 104 2.29 -17.96 10.87
C THR A 104 2.87 -17.66 9.48
N GLN A 105 2.47 -18.46 8.50
CA GLN A 105 2.80 -18.25 7.08
C GLN A 105 1.68 -17.54 6.31
N ALA A 106 0.66 -17.00 7.00
CA ALA A 106 -0.43 -16.28 6.35
C ALA A 106 0.06 -15.04 5.58
N GLY A 107 -0.77 -14.53 4.67
CA GLY A 107 -0.43 -13.30 3.93
C GLY A 107 0.73 -13.48 2.96
N GLN A 108 1.43 -12.38 2.69
CA GLN A 108 2.44 -12.29 1.63
C GLN A 108 3.64 -11.45 2.10
N VAL A 109 4.84 -11.89 1.73
CA VAL A 109 6.08 -11.11 1.90
C VAL A 109 6.52 -10.58 0.54
N ARG A 110 6.92 -9.31 0.49
CA ARG A 110 7.39 -8.62 -0.72
C ARG A 110 8.65 -7.81 -0.42
N GLU A 111 9.53 -7.69 -1.41
CA GLU A 111 10.66 -6.77 -1.32
C GLU A 111 10.17 -5.36 -1.68
N ILE A 112 10.66 -4.35 -0.98
CA ILE A 112 10.48 -2.95 -1.33
C ILE A 112 11.63 -2.56 -2.25
N VAL A 113 11.31 -2.19 -3.47
CA VAL A 113 12.28 -2.01 -4.55
C VAL A 113 12.37 -0.56 -5.04
N GLU A 114 11.46 0.30 -4.61
CA GLU A 114 11.42 1.71 -4.98
C GLU A 114 10.70 2.54 -3.91
N LEU A 115 11.25 3.71 -3.62
CA LEU A 115 10.69 4.71 -2.73
C LEU A 115 10.36 5.96 -3.53
N VAL A 116 9.19 6.52 -3.27
CA VAL A 116 8.78 7.83 -3.75
C VAL A 116 8.37 8.66 -2.53
N PRO A 117 9.32 9.38 -1.92
CA PRO A 117 9.05 10.23 -0.76
C PRO A 117 8.36 11.53 -1.15
N ARG A 118 7.53 12.05 -0.25
CA ARG A 118 7.02 13.43 -0.30
C ARG A 118 8.10 14.40 0.15
N ALA A 119 8.20 15.54 -0.53
CA ALA A 119 9.14 16.59 -0.16
C ALA A 119 8.67 17.46 1.02
N ASP A 120 7.35 17.57 1.23
CA ASP A 120 6.72 18.49 2.18
C ASP A 120 6.34 17.86 3.53
N ARG A 121 6.38 16.53 3.66
CA ARG A 121 5.92 15.82 4.87
C ARG A 121 6.54 14.42 4.97
N ASP A 122 6.54 13.87 6.18
CA ASP A 122 7.02 12.52 6.48
C ASP A 122 6.06 11.46 5.93
N LEU A 123 6.17 11.19 4.62
CA LEU A 123 5.33 10.28 3.86
C LEU A 123 6.11 9.72 2.67
N ALA A 124 5.99 8.42 2.42
CA ALA A 124 6.55 7.79 1.23
C ALA A 124 5.63 6.70 0.70
N LEU A 125 5.56 6.61 -0.63
CA LEU A 125 5.08 5.44 -1.33
C LEU A 125 6.25 4.48 -1.51
N ALA A 126 6.08 3.23 -1.09
CA ALA A 126 7.06 2.16 -1.19
C ALA A 126 6.52 1.07 -2.14
N ARG A 127 7.18 0.91 -3.29
CA ARG A 127 6.79 -0.07 -4.31
C ARG A 127 7.29 -1.45 -3.96
N LEU A 128 6.41 -2.43 -4.14
CA LEU A 128 6.66 -3.86 -3.97
C LEU A 128 7.20 -4.45 -5.28
N ASP A 129 8.07 -5.47 -5.18
CA ASP A 129 8.62 -6.21 -6.31
C ASP A 129 7.56 -6.95 -7.13
N LYS A 130 6.46 -7.34 -6.48
CA LYS A 130 5.35 -8.09 -7.08
C LYS A 130 4.02 -7.65 -6.47
N PRO A 131 2.91 -7.80 -7.20
CA PRO A 131 1.61 -7.43 -6.66
C PRO A 131 1.25 -8.30 -5.46
N VAL A 132 0.56 -7.70 -4.51
CA VAL A 132 -0.18 -8.38 -3.47
C VAL A 132 -1.55 -8.77 -4.04
N THR A 133 -1.90 -10.04 -3.92
CA THR A 133 -3.18 -10.59 -4.43
C THR A 133 -4.07 -11.04 -3.28
N GLY A 134 -5.40 -11.04 -3.46
CA GLY A 134 -6.33 -11.51 -2.43
C GLY A 134 -6.46 -10.65 -1.17
N ILE A 135 -5.70 -9.55 -1.07
CA ILE A 135 -5.79 -8.58 0.02
C ILE A 135 -6.30 -7.27 -0.57
N THR A 136 -7.36 -6.72 0.03
CA THR A 136 -7.96 -5.47 -0.43
C THR A 136 -7.16 -4.28 0.11
N PRO A 137 -6.59 -3.41 -0.74
CA PRO A 137 -5.94 -2.19 -0.27
C PRO A 137 -6.92 -1.23 0.44
N VAL A 138 -6.42 -0.54 1.46
CA VAL A 138 -7.18 0.52 2.15
C VAL A 138 -7.35 1.72 1.24
N ALA A 139 -8.55 2.32 1.27
CA ALA A 139 -8.82 3.49 0.45
C ALA A 139 -8.20 4.74 1.10
N LEU A 140 -7.56 5.59 0.30
CA LEU A 140 -7.12 6.90 0.76
C LEU A 140 -8.33 7.77 1.09
N GLY A 141 -8.26 8.45 2.23
CA GLY A 141 -9.22 9.45 2.63
C GLY A 141 -9.21 10.66 1.71
N THR A 142 -10.34 11.35 1.67
CA THR A 142 -10.54 12.58 0.87
C THR A 142 -11.09 13.73 1.72
N SER A 143 -11.46 13.45 2.97
CA SER A 143 -11.97 14.42 3.93
C SER A 143 -10.96 14.58 5.06
N ALA A 144 -10.58 15.83 5.32
CA ALA A 144 -9.76 16.20 6.45
C ALA A 144 -10.37 15.69 7.77
N PRO A 145 -9.56 15.19 8.72
CA PRO A 145 -10.04 14.88 10.06
C PRO A 145 -10.39 16.12 10.87
N THR A 146 -11.33 15.99 11.79
CA THR A 146 -11.75 17.07 12.71
C THR A 146 -11.29 16.79 14.13
N ALA A 147 -11.01 17.84 14.91
CA ALA A 147 -10.73 17.68 16.34
C ALA A 147 -11.91 17.00 17.07
N GLY A 148 -11.60 16.09 17.99
CA GLY A 148 -12.57 15.24 18.69
C GLY A 148 -12.98 13.99 17.92
N GLU A 149 -12.60 13.85 16.65
CA GLU A 149 -12.86 12.63 15.88
C GLU A 149 -12.10 11.43 16.46
N GLU A 150 -12.76 10.28 16.55
CA GLU A 150 -12.12 9.02 16.93
C GLU A 150 -11.62 8.28 15.68
N LEU A 151 -10.34 7.91 15.70
CA LEU A 151 -9.66 7.15 14.66
C LEU A 151 -9.08 5.87 15.26
N ARG A 152 -8.86 4.88 14.41
CA ARG A 152 -8.16 3.64 14.77
C ARG A 152 -6.76 3.64 14.17
N ALA A 153 -5.78 3.19 14.93
CA ALA A 153 -4.46 2.86 14.41
C ALA A 153 -4.17 1.36 14.59
N THR A 154 -3.37 0.80 13.68
CA THR A 154 -2.90 -0.59 13.77
C THR A 154 -1.45 -0.68 13.39
N GLY A 155 -0.66 -1.51 14.08
CA GLY A 155 0.75 -1.67 13.78
C GLY A 155 1.39 -2.86 14.49
N TYR A 156 2.68 -3.07 14.17
CA TYR A 156 3.54 -4.11 14.73
C TYR A 156 4.65 -3.51 15.60
N GLY A 157 4.45 -2.29 16.11
CA GLY A 157 5.35 -1.67 17.06
C GLY A 157 5.27 -2.33 18.43
N ARG A 158 6.23 -1.99 19.28
CA ARG A 158 6.31 -2.47 20.67
C ARG A 158 4.97 -2.33 21.38
N THR A 159 4.69 -3.27 22.26
CA THR A 159 3.58 -3.11 23.20
C THR A 159 4.10 -2.54 24.51
N ARG A 160 3.30 -2.60 25.58
CA ARG A 160 3.79 -2.32 26.94
C ARG A 160 4.86 -3.28 27.39
N THR A 161 4.59 -4.55 27.12
CA THR A 161 5.25 -5.69 27.76
C THR A 161 6.17 -6.41 26.80
N GLU A 162 6.16 -6.06 25.52
CA GLU A 162 6.85 -6.79 24.48
C GLU A 162 7.65 -5.87 23.55
N TRP A 163 8.93 -6.23 23.34
CA TRP A 163 9.86 -5.50 22.48
C TRP A 163 9.64 -5.75 20.98
N VAL A 164 9.19 -6.95 20.60
CA VAL A 164 8.80 -7.31 19.23
C VAL A 164 7.55 -8.18 19.33
N PRO A 165 6.34 -7.61 19.22
CA PRO A 165 5.14 -8.44 19.22
C PRO A 165 5.05 -9.26 17.95
N ASP A 166 4.72 -10.54 18.12
CA ASP A 166 4.40 -11.44 16.99
C ASP A 166 3.00 -11.15 16.42
N ARG A 167 2.18 -10.35 17.09
CA ARG A 167 0.81 -10.07 16.68
C ARG A 167 0.61 -8.60 16.30
N LEU A 168 -0.27 -8.36 15.34
CA LEU A 168 -0.77 -7.02 15.03
C LEU A 168 -1.58 -6.48 16.22
N HIS A 169 -1.36 -5.23 16.60
CA HIS A 169 -2.15 -4.55 17.63
C HIS A 169 -3.03 -3.44 17.03
N SER A 170 -4.11 -3.10 17.73
CA SER A 170 -5.02 -2.01 17.36
C SER A 170 -5.34 -1.13 18.56
N GLY A 171 -5.47 0.18 18.33
CA GLY A 171 -5.87 1.13 19.37
C GLY A 171 -6.73 2.26 18.83
N ALA A 172 -7.58 2.82 19.68
CA ALA A 172 -8.39 4.00 19.40
C ALA A 172 -7.65 5.28 19.81
N PHE A 173 -7.78 6.32 19.00
CA PHE A 173 -7.12 7.61 19.18
C PHE A 173 -8.10 8.75 18.93
N THR A 174 -8.05 9.78 19.74
CA THR A 174 -8.80 11.03 19.53
C THR A 174 -7.93 11.99 18.74
N VAL A 175 -8.47 12.66 17.73
CA VAL A 175 -7.81 13.76 17.03
C VAL A 175 -7.82 14.99 17.94
N ASP A 176 -6.65 15.45 18.37
CA ASP A 176 -6.51 16.65 19.20
C ASP A 176 -6.48 17.91 18.33
N SER A 177 -5.79 17.82 17.19
CA SER A 177 -5.59 18.94 16.26
C SER A 177 -5.44 18.44 14.84
N ALA A 178 -5.89 19.25 13.88
CA ALA A 178 -5.71 19.02 12.47
C ALA A 178 -5.11 20.26 11.80
N GLU A 179 -3.86 20.13 11.37
CA GLU A 179 -3.09 21.19 10.70
C GLU A 179 -2.80 20.77 9.26
N ALA A 180 -2.25 21.68 8.44
CA ALA A 180 -1.84 21.35 7.08
C ALA A 180 -0.82 20.19 7.10
N GLY A 181 -1.17 19.09 6.42
CA GLY A 181 -0.31 17.91 6.27
C GLY A 181 -0.11 17.03 7.51
N ARG A 182 -0.63 17.39 8.69
CA ARG A 182 -0.47 16.59 9.91
C ARG A 182 -1.66 16.66 10.87
N ILE A 183 -1.78 15.67 11.73
CA ILE A 183 -2.67 15.67 12.89
C ILE A 183 -1.90 15.38 14.17
N GLY A 184 -2.35 15.97 15.27
CA GLY A 184 -2.07 15.49 16.62
C GLY A 184 -3.16 14.53 17.07
N ILE A 185 -2.78 13.39 17.63
CA ILE A 185 -3.70 12.38 18.15
C ILE A 185 -3.28 11.94 19.55
N THR A 186 -4.24 11.59 20.40
CA THR A 186 -3.99 11.03 21.74
C THR A 186 -4.71 9.71 21.91
N GLY A 187 -4.00 8.69 22.40
CA GLY A 187 -4.55 7.35 22.56
C GLY A 187 -5.60 7.28 23.66
N LYS A 188 -6.68 6.54 23.41
CA LYS A 188 -7.74 6.24 24.36
C LYS A 188 -7.44 4.93 25.09
N ASP A 189 -7.93 4.81 26.31
CA ASP A 189 -7.88 3.55 27.09
C ASP A 189 -6.46 2.96 27.21
N GLY A 190 -5.44 3.84 27.26
CA GLY A 190 -4.03 3.46 27.35
C GLY A 190 -3.40 2.97 26.04
N ALA A 191 -4.08 3.16 24.90
CA ALA A 191 -3.46 3.01 23.59
C ALA A 191 -2.30 4.01 23.44
N ALA A 192 -1.23 3.56 22.79
CA ALA A 192 -0.07 4.38 22.46
C ALA A 192 0.51 3.87 21.14
N LEU A 193 1.13 4.76 20.37
CA LEU A 193 1.97 4.38 19.24
C LEU A 193 3.41 4.27 19.74
N CYS A 194 4.05 3.14 19.52
CA CYS A 194 5.37 2.83 20.07
C CYS A 194 6.43 2.68 18.97
N LYS A 195 7.70 2.54 19.34
CA LYS A 195 8.75 2.25 18.36
C LYS A 195 8.38 1.00 17.55
N GLY A 196 8.44 1.11 16.23
CA GLY A 196 7.96 0.10 15.27
C GLY A 196 6.56 0.38 14.70
N ASP A 197 5.78 1.26 15.34
CA ASP A 197 4.51 1.75 14.78
C ASP A 197 4.70 2.95 13.86
N THR A 198 5.91 3.47 13.65
CA THR A 198 6.13 4.53 12.64
C THR A 198 5.67 4.02 11.27
N GLY A 199 4.83 4.81 10.59
CA GLY A 199 4.19 4.45 9.33
C GLY A 199 2.87 3.67 9.44
N SER A 200 2.43 3.30 10.66
CA SER A 200 1.15 2.64 10.92
C SER A 200 -0.03 3.40 10.30
N PRO A 201 -0.99 2.71 9.65
CA PRO A 201 -2.21 3.34 9.19
C PRO A 201 -3.04 3.85 10.37
N VAL A 202 -3.49 5.10 10.27
CA VAL A 202 -4.50 5.72 11.11
C VAL A 202 -5.73 5.97 10.24
N PHE A 203 -6.87 5.35 10.56
CA PHE A 203 -8.01 5.26 9.67
C PHE A 203 -9.35 5.42 10.37
N ARG A 204 -10.37 5.82 9.60
CA ARG A 204 -11.78 5.69 9.99
C ARG A 204 -12.24 4.27 9.72
N GLU A 205 -13.03 3.75 10.63
CA GLU A 205 -13.70 2.46 10.51
C GLU A 205 -15.21 2.65 10.68
N GLN A 206 -15.97 2.34 9.63
CA GLN A 206 -17.43 2.40 9.67
C GLN A 206 -18.04 1.24 8.88
N GLY A 207 -18.81 0.38 9.56
CA GLY A 207 -19.48 -0.76 8.92
C GLY A 207 -18.53 -1.69 8.16
N GLY A 208 -17.34 -1.95 8.70
CA GLY A 208 -16.31 -2.79 8.06
C GLY A 208 -15.61 -2.15 6.85
N ARG A 209 -15.83 -0.86 6.60
CA ARG A 209 -15.11 -0.08 5.58
C ARG A 209 -14.02 0.77 6.25
N TYR A 210 -12.86 0.79 5.62
CA TYR A 210 -11.67 1.48 6.11
C TYR A 210 -11.28 2.62 5.17
N GLN A 211 -11.10 3.81 5.74
CA GLN A 211 -10.59 4.99 5.03
C GLN A 211 -9.33 5.48 5.74
N LEU A 212 -8.18 5.42 5.06
CA LEU A 212 -6.91 5.90 5.59
C LEU A 212 -6.97 7.42 5.76
N VAL A 213 -6.70 7.92 6.96
CA VAL A 213 -6.72 9.35 7.30
C VAL A 213 -5.31 9.90 7.44
N ALA A 214 -4.42 9.12 8.05
CA ALA A 214 -3.03 9.48 8.24
C ALA A 214 -2.13 8.25 8.32
N VAL A 215 -0.82 8.45 8.25
CA VAL A 215 0.19 7.48 8.69
C VAL A 215 0.92 8.05 9.89
N SER A 216 1.16 7.25 10.94
CA SER A 216 1.90 7.70 12.11
C SER A 216 3.34 8.11 11.74
N SER A 217 3.85 9.16 12.37
CA SER A 217 5.23 9.62 12.17
C SER A 217 6.03 9.45 13.45
N ARG A 218 5.60 10.08 14.54
CA ARG A 218 6.31 10.11 15.83
C ARG A 218 5.34 10.16 17.01
N SER A 219 5.80 9.76 18.19
CA SER A 219 5.01 9.78 19.42
C SER A 219 5.87 9.97 20.66
N TRP A 220 5.23 10.29 21.78
CA TRP A 220 5.90 10.49 23.06
C TRP A 220 6.26 9.18 23.79
N GLN A 221 5.81 8.02 23.29
CA GLN A 221 6.15 6.69 23.81
C GLN A 221 5.63 6.36 25.22
N GLY A 222 4.73 7.17 25.80
CA GLY A 222 4.15 6.87 27.11
C GLY A 222 3.43 5.52 27.11
N GLY A 223 3.81 4.64 28.05
CA GLY A 223 3.31 3.26 28.13
C GLY A 223 4.04 2.25 27.23
N CYS A 224 4.98 2.65 26.39
CA CYS A 224 5.70 1.71 25.53
C CYS A 224 6.84 0.99 26.27
N PHE A 225 7.06 -0.30 25.95
CA PHE A 225 8.12 -1.10 26.56
C PHE A 225 9.50 -0.40 26.48
N GLY A 226 10.19 -0.35 27.62
CA GLY A 226 11.53 0.23 27.72
C GLY A 226 11.57 1.76 27.65
N THR A 227 10.42 2.42 27.82
CA THR A 227 10.33 3.87 28.04
C THR A 227 10.32 4.15 29.54
N ASP A 228 10.87 5.30 29.94
CA ASP A 228 10.81 5.77 31.33
C ASP A 228 9.35 5.84 31.80
N GLU A 229 9.06 5.25 32.96
CA GLU A 229 7.70 5.21 33.53
C GLU A 229 7.16 6.63 33.85
N ALA A 230 8.04 7.62 34.01
CA ALA A 230 7.64 9.02 34.17
C ALA A 230 7.05 9.63 32.90
N GLU A 231 7.37 9.08 31.73
CA GLU A 231 6.74 9.48 30.47
C GLU A 231 5.37 8.81 30.34
N THR A 232 4.33 9.62 30.49
CA THR A 232 2.93 9.16 30.51
C THR A 232 2.15 9.64 29.29
N ARG A 233 2.73 10.47 28.43
CA ARG A 233 2.03 11.03 27.27
C ARG A 233 1.90 9.97 26.19
N THR A 234 0.65 9.64 25.85
CA THR A 234 0.30 8.73 24.75
C THR A 234 0.10 9.47 23.42
N SER A 235 0.27 10.79 23.40
CA SER A 235 0.05 11.59 22.19
C SER A 235 1.07 11.28 21.10
N ALA A 236 0.65 11.46 19.85
CA ALA A 236 1.43 11.22 18.66
C ALA A 236 1.11 12.24 17.56
N VAL A 237 2.01 12.32 16.58
CA VAL A 237 1.84 13.09 15.35
C VAL A 237 1.75 12.10 14.19
N ALA A 238 0.75 12.29 13.34
CA ALA A 238 0.55 11.50 12.14
C ALA A 238 0.44 12.41 10.90
N THR A 239 0.96 11.95 9.77
CA THR A 239 0.98 12.66 8.49
C THR A 239 -0.33 12.42 7.73
N ARG A 240 -1.05 13.48 7.39
CA ARG A 240 -2.35 13.42 6.70
C ARG A 240 -2.23 12.93 5.25
N VAL A 241 -3.26 12.23 4.78
CA VAL A 241 -3.34 11.70 3.41
C VAL A 241 -4.50 12.24 2.57
N ASP A 242 -5.37 13.09 3.12
CA ASP A 242 -6.58 13.54 2.41
C ASP A 242 -6.29 14.41 1.18
N ASP A 243 -5.14 15.10 1.17
CA ASP A 243 -4.67 15.98 0.10
C ASP A 243 -3.58 15.34 -0.80
N VAL A 244 -3.24 14.05 -0.60
CA VAL A 244 -2.14 13.40 -1.36
C VAL A 244 -2.63 12.49 -2.50
N ASN A 245 -3.95 12.41 -2.71
CA ASN A 245 -4.57 11.55 -3.71
C ASN A 245 -4.05 11.81 -5.14
N GLU A 246 -3.90 13.07 -5.53
CA GLU A 246 -3.38 13.44 -6.86
C GLU A 246 -1.92 13.04 -7.02
N TRP A 247 -1.09 13.32 -6.00
CA TRP A 247 0.30 12.90 -5.99
C TRP A 247 0.42 11.39 -6.11
N ALA A 248 -0.33 10.65 -5.30
CA ALA A 248 -0.24 9.19 -5.27
C ALA A 248 -0.70 8.57 -6.61
N ARG A 249 -1.76 9.12 -7.22
CA ARG A 249 -2.21 8.73 -8.58
C ARG A 249 -1.17 9.08 -9.66
N THR A 250 -0.43 10.16 -9.49
CA THR A 250 0.66 10.54 -10.41
C THR A 250 1.86 9.60 -10.29
N VAL A 251 2.15 9.10 -9.09
CA VAL A 251 3.22 8.12 -8.87
C VAL A 251 2.86 6.75 -9.44
N VAL A 252 1.63 6.27 -9.24
CA VAL A 252 1.21 4.95 -9.73
C VAL A 252 0.95 4.94 -11.24
N ARG A 253 0.48 6.08 -11.79
CA ARG A 253 0.14 6.36 -13.20
C ARG A 253 0.02 5.13 -14.11
N ARG A 254 -1.06 4.39 -13.93
CA ARG A 254 -1.47 3.25 -14.73
C ARG A 254 -2.27 3.67 -15.94
N LEU A 255 -1.89 3.10 -17.06
CA LEU A 255 -2.52 3.32 -18.34
C LEU A 255 -2.73 2.02 -19.09
N VAL A 256 -3.56 2.12 -20.12
CA VAL A 256 -3.64 1.15 -21.21
C VAL A 256 -3.33 1.88 -22.51
N LEU A 257 -2.75 1.14 -23.45
CA LEU A 257 -2.56 1.60 -24.83
C LEU A 257 -3.58 0.90 -25.72
N LYS A 258 -4.31 1.67 -26.52
CA LYS A 258 -5.22 1.13 -27.55
C LYS A 258 -4.70 1.56 -28.91
N SER A 259 -4.39 0.59 -29.77
CA SER A 259 -3.91 0.89 -31.12
C SER A 259 -5.03 1.51 -31.96
N VAL A 260 -4.75 2.66 -32.57
CA VAL A 260 -5.66 3.29 -33.54
C VAL A 260 -5.78 2.43 -34.80
N ALA A 261 -4.74 1.67 -35.14
CA ALA A 261 -4.65 0.88 -36.37
C ALA A 261 -5.71 -0.23 -36.45
N ASN A 262 -6.01 -0.89 -35.33
CA ASN A 262 -6.95 -2.01 -35.29
C ASN A 262 -7.99 -1.95 -34.15
N GLY A 263 -7.98 -0.88 -33.35
CA GLY A 263 -8.92 -0.67 -32.26
C GLY A 263 -8.76 -1.61 -31.06
N LYS A 264 -7.63 -2.33 -30.95
CA LYS A 264 -7.38 -3.31 -29.87
C LYS A 264 -6.43 -2.76 -28.81
N TYR A 265 -6.61 -3.22 -27.57
CA TYR A 265 -5.68 -2.94 -26.48
C TYR A 265 -4.38 -3.74 -26.63
N VAL A 266 -3.28 -3.06 -26.35
CA VAL A 266 -1.93 -3.63 -26.31
C VAL A 266 -1.82 -4.57 -25.12
N THR A 267 -1.35 -5.78 -25.40
CA THR A 267 -1.24 -6.89 -24.45
C THR A 267 0.23 -7.28 -24.31
N ALA A 268 0.71 -7.44 -23.07
CA ALA A 268 1.96 -8.12 -22.79
C ALA A 268 1.74 -9.64 -22.82
N GLU A 269 2.25 -10.32 -23.85
CA GLU A 269 2.03 -11.76 -24.07
C GLU A 269 2.97 -12.59 -23.16
N ILE A 270 2.69 -12.60 -21.86
CA ILE A 270 3.58 -13.21 -20.85
C ILE A 270 3.58 -14.75 -20.87
N ASN A 271 2.58 -15.37 -21.49
CA ASN A 271 2.49 -16.83 -21.66
C ASN A 271 3.17 -17.33 -22.94
N ASP A 272 3.58 -16.44 -23.86
CA ASP A 272 4.42 -16.85 -24.99
C ASP A 272 5.77 -17.35 -24.46
N THR A 273 6.38 -18.32 -25.14
CA THR A 273 7.64 -18.94 -24.71
C THR A 273 8.82 -18.51 -25.60
N GLY A 274 10.04 -18.76 -25.12
CA GLY A 274 11.28 -18.52 -25.88
C GLY A 274 11.44 -17.07 -26.35
N ASN A 275 11.78 -16.89 -27.62
CA ASN A 275 12.01 -15.57 -28.20
C ASN A 275 10.73 -14.75 -28.45
N GLN A 276 9.55 -15.25 -28.07
CA GLN A 276 8.28 -14.53 -28.16
C GLN A 276 7.77 -14.02 -26.79
N GLN A 277 8.31 -14.53 -25.69
CA GLN A 277 7.87 -14.20 -24.34
C GLN A 277 7.82 -12.70 -24.06
N GLY A 278 6.68 -12.21 -23.58
CA GLY A 278 6.51 -10.82 -23.17
C GLY A 278 6.40 -9.83 -24.33
N LYS A 279 6.32 -10.28 -25.58
CA LYS A 279 6.11 -9.35 -26.70
C LYS A 279 4.81 -8.57 -26.55
N LEU A 280 4.80 -7.35 -27.07
CA LEU A 280 3.60 -6.51 -27.05
C LEU A 280 2.77 -6.70 -28.32
N ARG A 281 1.48 -7.00 -28.15
CA ARG A 281 0.54 -7.19 -29.26
C ARG A 281 -0.79 -6.47 -29.01
N ALA A 282 -1.23 -5.63 -29.94
CA ALA A 282 -2.55 -5.03 -29.95
C ALA A 282 -3.61 -6.05 -30.42
N ARG A 283 -4.22 -6.77 -29.47
CA ARG A 283 -5.18 -7.85 -29.78
C ARG A 283 -6.43 -7.91 -28.90
N ALA A 284 -6.41 -7.27 -27.74
CA ALA A 284 -7.46 -7.46 -26.75
C ALA A 284 -8.65 -6.50 -26.97
N ASP A 285 -9.87 -7.01 -26.81
CA ASP A 285 -11.11 -6.21 -26.82
C ASP A 285 -11.47 -5.62 -25.46
N LYS A 286 -10.91 -6.19 -24.39
CA LYS A 286 -11.20 -5.82 -22.99
C LYS A 286 -9.90 -5.63 -22.22
N ILE A 287 -9.96 -4.76 -21.22
CA ILE A 287 -8.83 -4.50 -20.30
C ILE A 287 -8.81 -5.59 -19.23
N GLY A 288 -7.77 -6.42 -19.25
CA GLY A 288 -7.39 -7.33 -18.17
C GLY A 288 -6.12 -6.87 -17.45
N SER A 289 -5.48 -7.76 -16.71
CA SER A 289 -4.19 -7.48 -16.06
C SER A 289 -3.04 -7.32 -17.06
N TRP A 290 -3.11 -7.94 -18.24
CA TRP A 290 -2.03 -7.94 -19.23
C TRP A 290 -2.00 -6.71 -20.14
N GLN A 291 -3.04 -5.87 -20.08
CA GLN A 291 -3.12 -4.64 -20.84
C GLN A 291 -2.67 -3.42 -20.04
N ARG A 292 -2.42 -3.60 -18.73
CA ARG A 292 -2.12 -2.51 -17.80
C ARG A 292 -0.63 -2.29 -17.72
N PHE A 293 -0.24 -1.04 -17.84
CA PHE A 293 1.13 -0.59 -17.72
C PHE A 293 1.20 0.56 -16.74
N THR A 294 2.23 0.61 -15.89
CA THR A 294 2.58 1.83 -15.17
C THR A 294 3.55 2.65 -16.01
N LEU A 295 3.39 3.98 -15.96
CA LEU A 295 4.20 4.91 -16.72
C LEU A 295 5.09 5.70 -15.77
N THR A 296 6.40 5.55 -15.93
CA THR A 296 7.40 6.33 -15.22
C THR A 296 7.83 7.51 -16.09
N ASP A 297 7.70 8.72 -15.58
CA ASP A 297 8.24 9.93 -16.22
C ASP A 297 9.73 10.08 -15.84
N ASN A 298 10.63 9.91 -16.81
CA ASN A 298 12.06 10.09 -16.64
C ASN A 298 12.40 11.58 -16.78
N THR A 299 12.09 12.36 -15.74
CA THR A 299 12.18 13.83 -15.76
C THR A 299 13.58 14.36 -16.13
N ALA A 300 14.63 13.59 -15.85
CA ALA A 300 16.01 13.95 -16.19
C ALA A 300 16.28 14.05 -17.70
N ASP A 301 15.56 13.28 -18.54
CA ASP A 301 15.78 13.28 -19.99
C ASP A 301 14.48 13.44 -20.82
N GLY A 302 13.35 13.70 -20.14
CA GLY A 302 12.05 13.91 -20.77
C GLY A 302 11.45 12.68 -21.44
N THR A 303 12.01 11.49 -21.18
CA THR A 303 11.47 10.23 -21.71
C THR A 303 10.44 9.63 -20.75
N VAL A 304 9.74 8.62 -21.21
CA VAL A 304 8.87 7.77 -20.40
C VAL A 304 9.32 6.32 -20.51
N SER A 305 9.04 5.55 -19.47
CA SER A 305 9.21 4.11 -19.45
C SER A 305 7.91 3.42 -19.06
N LEU A 306 7.52 2.42 -19.85
CA LEU A 306 6.33 1.61 -19.57
C LEU A 306 6.75 0.34 -18.87
N ARG A 307 6.10 0.01 -17.76
CA ARG A 307 6.29 -1.25 -17.03
C ARG A 307 4.99 -2.04 -17.05
N SER A 308 5.05 -3.31 -17.43
CA SER A 308 3.88 -4.17 -17.47
C SER A 308 3.50 -4.66 -16.08
N GLU A 309 2.23 -4.52 -15.69
CA GLU A 309 1.74 -5.09 -14.43
C GLU A 309 1.63 -6.62 -14.48
N ALA A 310 1.76 -7.22 -15.67
CA ALA A 310 1.65 -8.66 -15.85
C ALA A 310 2.89 -9.42 -15.36
N ASN A 311 4.07 -8.80 -15.44
CA ASN A 311 5.35 -9.41 -15.07
C ASN A 311 6.36 -8.47 -14.40
N ASP A 312 5.97 -7.24 -14.06
CA ASP A 312 6.79 -6.19 -13.45
C ASP A 312 8.03 -5.74 -14.26
N LEU A 313 8.10 -6.09 -15.55
CA LEU A 313 9.23 -5.75 -16.42
C LEU A 313 8.90 -4.53 -17.31
N PHE A 314 9.92 -3.72 -17.54
CA PHE A 314 9.88 -2.61 -18.47
C PHE A 314 9.79 -3.11 -19.92
N VAL A 315 9.05 -2.36 -20.72
CA VAL A 315 8.98 -2.52 -22.16
C VAL A 315 10.31 -2.11 -22.76
N SER A 316 10.95 -3.00 -23.51
CA SER A 316 12.21 -2.81 -24.22
C SER A 316 11.93 -2.84 -25.73
N ALA A 317 12.64 -2.02 -26.51
CA ALA A 317 12.70 -2.16 -27.96
C ALA A 317 13.90 -3.03 -28.37
N GLU A 318 13.64 -4.21 -28.97
CA GLU A 318 14.66 -5.19 -29.35
C GLU A 318 15.43 -4.77 -30.63
N ILE A 319 16.29 -3.76 -30.50
CA ILE A 319 16.99 -3.16 -31.66
C ILE A 319 18.20 -3.97 -32.16
N LYS A 320 18.67 -4.94 -31.38
CA LYS A 320 19.78 -5.83 -31.77
C LYS A 320 19.31 -7.17 -32.33
N ASP A 321 18.02 -7.46 -32.26
CA ASP A 321 17.46 -8.65 -32.86
C ASP A 321 17.36 -8.45 -34.40
N ALA A 322 17.58 -9.53 -35.14
CA ALA A 322 17.53 -9.55 -36.60
C ALA A 322 16.19 -10.12 -37.11
N GLY A 323 15.90 -9.91 -38.39
CA GLY A 323 14.69 -10.43 -39.04
C GLY A 323 13.42 -9.90 -38.39
N ASP A 324 12.45 -10.79 -38.17
CA ASP A 324 11.10 -10.41 -37.71
C ASP A 324 11.07 -9.91 -36.25
N HIS A 325 12.15 -10.08 -35.48
CA HIS A 325 12.25 -9.56 -34.11
C HIS A 325 12.85 -8.16 -34.05
N SER A 326 13.36 -7.64 -35.17
CA SER A 326 13.99 -6.31 -35.20
C SER A 326 13.02 -5.21 -34.80
N GLY A 327 13.37 -4.49 -33.74
CA GLY A 327 12.55 -3.41 -33.17
C GLY A 327 11.30 -3.88 -32.45
N MET A 328 11.07 -5.20 -32.27
CA MET A 328 9.95 -5.74 -31.51
C MET A 328 9.92 -5.17 -30.10
N LEU A 329 8.74 -4.83 -29.59
CA LEU A 329 8.59 -4.42 -28.19
C LEU A 329 8.34 -5.62 -27.29
N ARG A 330 9.07 -5.72 -26.17
CA ARG A 330 8.90 -6.79 -25.18
C ARG A 330 8.98 -6.29 -23.74
N THR A 331 8.17 -6.83 -22.85
CA THR A 331 8.25 -6.59 -21.41
C THR A 331 9.33 -7.50 -20.80
N ARG A 332 10.59 -7.08 -20.88
CA ARG A 332 11.75 -7.86 -20.43
C ARG A 332 12.78 -7.10 -19.59
N GLY A 333 12.77 -5.77 -19.61
CA GLY A 333 13.76 -4.94 -18.92
C GLY A 333 13.54 -4.96 -17.40
N ALA A 334 14.53 -5.40 -16.63
CA ALA A 334 14.46 -5.34 -15.16
C ALA A 334 14.74 -3.93 -14.62
N THR A 335 15.45 -3.10 -15.39
CA THR A 335 15.79 -1.71 -15.07
C THR A 335 15.59 -0.83 -16.30
N ILE A 336 15.48 0.48 -16.08
CA ILE A 336 15.37 1.45 -17.17
C ILE A 336 16.77 1.69 -17.75
N GLY A 337 17.06 1.05 -18.88
CA GLY A 337 18.23 1.31 -19.71
C GLY A 337 17.89 2.17 -20.93
N SER A 338 18.78 2.16 -21.92
CA SER A 338 18.56 2.89 -23.17
C SER A 338 17.43 2.30 -24.03
N TRP A 339 17.05 1.04 -23.82
CA TRP A 339 16.05 0.34 -24.63
C TRP A 339 14.63 0.48 -24.09
N GLU A 340 14.52 0.84 -22.81
CA GLU A 340 13.27 0.99 -22.07
C GLU A 340 12.74 2.43 -22.08
N LYS A 341 13.39 3.32 -22.83
CA LYS A 341 13.07 4.74 -22.91
C LYS A 341 12.35 5.07 -24.21
N PHE A 342 11.22 5.76 -24.07
CA PHE A 342 10.40 6.21 -25.18
C PHE A 342 10.04 7.68 -25.05
N LEU A 343 9.76 8.34 -26.16
CA LEU A 343 9.07 9.62 -26.16
C LEU A 343 7.59 9.37 -26.41
N LEU A 344 6.74 9.98 -25.59
CA LEU A 344 5.30 10.02 -25.82
C LEU A 344 4.97 11.30 -26.59
N VAL A 345 4.75 11.18 -27.90
CA VAL A 345 4.61 12.32 -28.82
C VAL A 345 3.13 12.60 -29.08
N PRO A 346 2.56 13.70 -28.57
CA PRO A 346 1.16 14.04 -28.82
C PRO A 346 0.91 14.29 -30.31
N GLN A 347 -0.26 13.87 -30.78
CA GLN A 347 -0.71 14.05 -32.16
C GLN A 347 -1.86 15.07 -32.22
N PRO A 348 -2.09 15.73 -33.38
CA PRO A 348 -3.15 16.75 -33.50
C PRO A 348 -4.57 16.26 -33.19
N ASP A 349 -4.83 14.95 -33.33
CA ASP A 349 -6.13 14.30 -33.09
C ASP A 349 -6.34 13.84 -31.64
N GLY A 350 -5.43 14.22 -30.72
CA GLY A 350 -5.48 13.83 -29.32
C GLY A 350 -4.94 12.43 -29.03
N THR A 351 -4.46 11.70 -30.04
CA THR A 351 -3.74 10.43 -29.86
C THR A 351 -2.26 10.69 -29.54
N PHE A 352 -1.52 9.63 -29.23
CA PHE A 352 -0.08 9.69 -29.01
C PHE A 352 0.65 8.71 -29.93
N ALA A 353 1.84 9.10 -30.38
CA ALA A 353 2.79 8.17 -30.96
C ALA A 353 3.89 7.86 -29.93
N LEU A 354 4.34 6.61 -29.90
CA LEU A 354 5.44 6.18 -29.04
C LEU A 354 6.72 6.09 -29.88
N LYS A 355 7.77 6.84 -29.54
CA LYS A 355 9.05 6.83 -30.26
C LYS A 355 10.13 6.19 -29.39
N SER A 356 10.75 5.10 -29.83
CA SER A 356 11.84 4.48 -29.08
C SER A 356 13.09 5.35 -29.14
N LYS A 357 13.72 5.60 -27.97
CA LYS A 357 15.02 6.28 -27.91
C LYS A 357 16.19 5.37 -28.34
N ALA A 358 15.96 4.07 -28.41
CA ALA A 358 16.98 3.09 -28.76
C ALA A 358 17.41 3.20 -30.24
N ASN A 359 16.47 3.49 -31.14
CA ASN A 359 16.72 3.59 -32.59
C ASN A 359 16.06 4.81 -33.26
N ASP A 360 15.46 5.72 -32.49
CA ASP A 360 14.75 6.90 -32.98
C ASP A 360 13.60 6.59 -33.96
N LYS A 361 12.96 5.42 -33.82
CA LYS A 361 11.81 5.01 -34.62
C LYS A 361 10.50 5.05 -33.82
N PHE A 362 9.43 5.39 -34.50
CA PHE A 362 8.07 5.25 -33.99
C PHE A 362 7.65 3.77 -33.96
N VAL A 363 6.89 3.44 -32.92
CA VAL A 363 6.31 2.12 -32.67
C VAL A 363 5.08 1.97 -33.54
N SER A 364 5.13 1.03 -34.48
CA SER A 364 4.05 0.63 -35.38
C SER A 364 3.30 -0.57 -34.83
N THR A 365 1.98 -0.58 -35.01
CA THR A 365 1.15 -1.79 -34.88
C THR A 365 1.10 -2.52 -36.22
N GLU A 366 1.58 -3.75 -36.24
CA GLU A 366 1.77 -4.53 -37.48
C GLU A 366 0.45 -5.15 -37.97
N VAL A 367 -0.41 -4.34 -38.60
CA VAL A 367 -1.76 -4.78 -39.04
C VAL A 367 -1.79 -5.42 -40.44
N ASN A 368 -0.73 -5.27 -41.23
CA ASN A 368 -0.62 -5.91 -42.54
C ASN A 368 0.19 -7.22 -42.51
N ALA A 369 0.65 -7.65 -41.34
CA ALA A 369 1.32 -8.93 -41.19
C ALA A 369 0.32 -10.07 -41.45
N THR A 370 0.64 -10.94 -42.41
CA THR A 370 -0.20 -12.06 -42.84
C THR A 370 0.08 -13.36 -42.06
N ASP A 371 1.00 -13.32 -41.10
CA ASP A 371 1.46 -14.43 -40.28
C ASP A 371 1.19 -14.20 -38.78
N GLY A 372 1.97 -14.84 -37.90
CA GLY A 372 1.84 -14.72 -36.45
C GLY A 372 2.08 -13.30 -35.89
N ASP A 373 2.50 -12.34 -36.71
CA ASP A 373 2.86 -11.00 -36.27
C ASP A 373 1.73 -9.98 -36.36
N TYR A 374 0.52 -10.39 -36.77
CA TYR A 374 -0.63 -9.49 -36.76
C TYR A 374 -0.81 -8.82 -35.38
N GLY A 375 -0.82 -7.49 -35.39
CA GLY A 375 -0.98 -6.64 -34.22
C GLY A 375 0.27 -6.52 -33.34
N LEU A 376 1.41 -7.13 -33.69
CA LEU A 376 2.66 -6.98 -32.95
C LEU A 376 3.09 -5.51 -32.93
N LEU A 377 3.77 -5.06 -31.88
CA LEU A 377 4.32 -3.71 -31.82
C LEU A 377 5.82 -3.72 -32.14
N ARG A 378 6.23 -2.86 -33.09
CA ARG A 378 7.64 -2.71 -33.52
C ARG A 378 8.07 -1.25 -33.64
N ALA A 379 9.15 -0.86 -32.99
CA ALA A 379 9.82 0.43 -33.19
C ALA A 379 10.60 0.42 -34.51
N ARG A 380 9.93 0.73 -35.63
CA ARG A 380 10.51 0.62 -36.98
C ARG A 380 10.20 1.77 -37.94
N SER A 381 9.26 2.65 -37.59
CA SER A 381 8.75 3.67 -38.51
C SER A 381 9.46 5.01 -38.34
N ASP A 382 9.73 5.72 -39.44
CA ASP A 382 10.35 7.06 -39.41
C ASP A 382 9.36 8.19 -39.10
N ARG A 383 8.05 7.90 -39.17
CA ARG A 383 6.99 8.89 -39.01
C ARG A 383 5.81 8.33 -38.26
N ALA A 384 5.07 9.21 -37.57
CA ALA A 384 3.80 8.86 -36.96
C ALA A 384 2.67 8.88 -38.02
N GLY A 385 2.29 7.71 -38.53
CA GLY A 385 1.15 7.48 -39.41
C GLY A 385 -0.05 6.88 -38.67
N GLY A 386 -0.96 6.24 -39.41
CA GLY A 386 -2.14 5.60 -38.82
C GLY A 386 -1.81 4.36 -37.97
N TRP A 387 -0.66 3.73 -38.18
CA TRP A 387 -0.26 2.50 -37.46
C TRP A 387 0.55 2.78 -36.20
N GLU A 388 1.14 3.97 -36.12
CA GLU A 388 1.99 4.41 -35.02
C GLU A 388 1.23 5.19 -33.93
N ARG A 389 -0.09 5.29 -34.04
CA ARG A 389 -0.94 6.04 -33.12
C ARG A 389 -1.64 5.14 -32.13
N PHE A 390 -1.69 5.62 -30.90
CA PHE A 390 -2.31 4.97 -29.76
C PHE A 390 -3.17 5.96 -28.99
N THR A 391 -4.35 5.53 -28.57
CA THR A 391 -5.04 6.19 -27.46
C THR A 391 -4.35 5.75 -26.17
N VAL A 392 -4.05 6.71 -25.29
CA VAL A 392 -3.48 6.47 -23.97
C VAL A 392 -4.58 6.78 -22.96
N GLU A 393 -5.10 5.74 -22.31
CA GLU A 393 -6.21 5.88 -21.38
C GLU A 393 -5.70 5.59 -19.96
N ARG A 394 -5.94 6.52 -19.02
CA ARG A 394 -5.69 6.23 -17.61
C ARG A 394 -6.72 5.24 -17.11
N VAL A 395 -6.25 4.16 -16.50
CA VAL A 395 -7.11 3.15 -15.87
C VAL A 395 -6.97 3.13 -14.36
N ASP A 396 -6.24 4.12 -13.82
CA ASP A 396 -6.12 4.32 -12.39
C ASP A 396 -7.43 4.69 -11.73
N ALA A 397 -7.69 4.02 -10.62
CA ALA A 397 -8.01 4.75 -9.41
C ALA A 397 -7.32 4.02 -8.26
N MET A 398 -6.17 4.54 -7.81
CA MET A 398 -5.77 4.32 -6.42
C MET A 398 -7.01 4.59 -5.59
N ARG A 399 -7.46 3.60 -4.81
CA ARG A 399 -8.81 3.57 -4.28
C ARG A 399 -8.98 4.78 -3.38
N THR A 400 -9.84 5.71 -3.77
CA THR A 400 -10.22 6.85 -2.93
C THR A 400 -11.55 6.54 -2.29
N ALA A 401 -11.64 6.76 -1.00
CA ALA A 401 -12.92 6.66 -0.33
C ALA A 401 -13.89 7.72 -0.91
N PRO A 402 -15.19 7.42 -0.98
CA PRO A 402 -16.19 8.44 -1.26
C PRO A 402 -16.00 9.61 -0.29
N SER A 403 -16.26 10.84 -0.75
CA SER A 403 -16.36 11.98 0.15
C SER A 403 -17.38 11.66 1.24
N ALA A 404 -17.02 11.88 2.51
CA ALA A 404 -18.00 11.79 3.59
C ALA A 404 -19.13 12.79 3.28
N SER A 405 -20.35 12.27 3.13
CA SER A 405 -21.57 13.05 2.89
C SER A 405 -22.10 13.68 4.17
#